data_AF-A0A1E7HSI4-F1
#
_entry.id   AF-A0A1E7HSI4-F1
#
_cell.length_a   1.000
_cell.length_b   1.000
_cell.length_c   1.000
_cell.angle_alpha   90.00
_cell.angle_beta   90.00
_cell.angle_gamma   90.00
#
_symmetry.space_group_name_H-M   'P 1'
#
loop_
_entity.id
_entity.type
_entity.pdbx_description
1 polymer ?
#
loop_
_entity_poly.entity_id
_entity_poly.type
_entity_poly.pdbx_seq_one_letter_code
_entity_poly.pdbx_strand_id
1 'polypeptide(L)'
;MIALRRIIPLLLVLMLAGCTVVQPTRPRPVASSNSAVVALLDRAHSQNAAGELEQAGASLERALRIEPYNALLWQELARIRLDLGLYRQAESLAAKSNGFAAGNRTLQGENWRIIGQARSGLGDYPGAQAAFLRAEQE
;
A
#
# COMPACT_ATOMS: atom_id res chain seq x y z
N MET A 1 -44.94 -47.77 14.53
CA MET A 1 -44.24 -48.82 13.75
C MET A 1 -44.51 -48.59 12.26
N ILE A 2 -43.46 -48.68 11.43
CA ILE A 2 -43.45 -48.77 9.95
C ILE A 2 -43.69 -47.42 9.23
N ALA A 3 -42.64 -46.64 8.95
CA ALA A 3 -41.74 -46.72 7.79
C ALA A 3 -42.39 -46.27 6.47
N LEU A 4 -42.17 -45.00 6.10
CA LEU A 4 -42.40 -44.52 4.73
C LEU A 4 -41.05 -44.33 4.03
N ARG A 5 -40.90 -45.11 2.98
CA ARG A 5 -39.70 -45.42 2.21
C ARG A 5 -39.55 -44.38 1.09
N ARG A 6 -38.42 -43.68 1.12
CA ARG A 6 -37.61 -43.05 0.05
C ARG A 6 -38.30 -42.75 -1.28
N ILE A 7 -38.19 -41.50 -1.78
CA ILE A 7 -37.92 -41.18 -3.19
C ILE A 7 -37.30 -39.75 -3.29
N ILE A 8 -36.00 -39.73 -3.62
CA ILE A 8 -35.28 -38.82 -4.52
C ILE A 8 -35.35 -37.30 -4.23
N PRO A 9 -34.28 -36.66 -3.70
CA PRO A 9 -34.23 -35.21 -3.58
C PRO A 9 -33.99 -34.60 -4.96
N LEU A 10 -34.94 -33.76 -5.38
CA LEU A 10 -34.85 -32.90 -6.54
C LEU A 10 -33.71 -31.90 -6.33
N LEU A 11 -32.69 -32.04 -7.18
CA LEU A 11 -31.62 -31.08 -7.43
C LEU A 11 -32.24 -29.70 -7.70
N LEU A 12 -31.96 -28.70 -6.86
CA LEU A 12 -32.05 -27.29 -7.27
C LEU A 12 -30.78 -26.56 -6.83
N VAL A 13 -29.80 -26.73 -7.71
CA VAL A 13 -28.59 -25.95 -7.96
C VAL A 13 -28.60 -24.55 -7.30
N LEU A 14 -27.82 -24.42 -6.22
CA LEU A 14 -27.41 -23.15 -5.65
C LEU A 14 -26.38 -22.53 -6.61
N MET A 15 -26.82 -21.67 -7.53
CA MET A 15 -25.90 -20.93 -8.39
C MET A 15 -25.13 -19.91 -7.55
N LEU A 16 -23.86 -20.24 -7.29
CA LEU A 16 -22.83 -19.32 -6.84
C LEU A 16 -22.62 -18.26 -7.93
N ALA A 17 -23.37 -17.16 -7.84
CA ALA A 17 -23.07 -15.94 -8.58
C ALA A 17 -21.78 -15.34 -8.00
N GLY A 18 -20.64 -15.82 -8.49
CA GLY A 18 -19.34 -15.21 -8.26
C GLY A 18 -19.30 -13.85 -8.94
N CYS A 19 -19.54 -12.78 -8.19
CA CYS A 19 -19.18 -11.44 -8.62
C CYS A 19 -17.65 -11.36 -8.70
N THR A 20 -17.05 -11.70 -9.85
CA THR A 20 -15.68 -11.31 -10.14
C THR A 20 -15.69 -9.79 -10.35
N VAL A 21 -15.50 -9.03 -9.28
CA VAL A 21 -15.16 -7.61 -9.37
C VAL A 21 -13.81 -7.54 -10.10
N VAL A 22 -13.87 -7.31 -11.41
CA VAL A 22 -12.71 -6.91 -12.21
C VAL A 22 -12.47 -5.45 -11.85
N GLN A 23 -11.59 -5.19 -10.87
CA GLN A 23 -11.13 -3.82 -10.62
C GLN A 23 -10.35 -3.35 -11.85
N PRO A 24 -10.66 -2.16 -12.40
CA PRO A 24 -9.83 -1.58 -13.45
C PRO A 24 -8.42 -1.40 -12.91
N THR A 25 -7.44 -2.05 -13.54
CA THR A 25 -6.02 -1.86 -13.22
C THR A 25 -5.65 -0.44 -13.58
N ARG A 26 -5.73 0.49 -12.62
CA ARG A 26 -5.13 1.81 -12.77
C ARG A 26 -3.64 1.57 -13.05
N PRO A 27 -3.08 2.08 -14.14
CA PRO A 27 -1.65 1.94 -14.39
C PRO A 27 -0.92 2.53 -13.19
N ARG A 28 -0.08 1.71 -12.53
CA ARG A 28 0.78 2.23 -11.47
C ARG A 28 1.64 3.34 -12.07
N PRO A 29 1.74 4.51 -11.42
CA PRO A 29 2.65 5.55 -11.88
C PRO A 29 4.03 4.94 -12.10
N VAL A 30 4.62 5.18 -13.28
CA VAL A 30 5.96 4.68 -13.57
C VAL A 30 6.91 5.41 -12.63
N ALA A 31 7.55 4.67 -11.73
CA ALA A 31 8.37 5.28 -10.69
C ALA A 31 9.63 5.95 -11.23
N SER A 32 10.23 5.42 -12.31
CA SER A 32 11.44 5.96 -12.91
C SER A 32 11.65 5.43 -14.34
N SER A 33 12.39 6.17 -15.17
CA SER A 33 12.93 5.71 -16.46
C SER A 33 14.35 5.13 -16.36
N ASN A 34 14.99 5.20 -15.18
CA ASN A 34 16.31 4.67 -14.92
C ASN A 34 16.22 3.15 -14.63
N SER A 35 16.82 2.34 -15.49
CA SER A 35 16.76 0.87 -15.39
C SER A 35 17.33 0.32 -14.08
N ALA A 36 18.33 0.97 -13.48
CA ALA A 36 18.88 0.56 -12.18
C ALA A 36 17.89 0.82 -11.04
N VAL A 37 17.17 1.95 -11.08
CA VAL A 37 16.12 2.28 -10.12
C VAL A 37 14.94 1.33 -10.27
N VAL A 38 14.52 1.05 -11.51
CA VAL A 38 13.45 0.08 -11.80
C VAL A 38 13.80 -1.30 -11.23
N ALA A 39 15.01 -1.81 -11.48
CA ALA A 39 15.45 -3.10 -10.96
C ALA A 39 15.51 -3.14 -9.41
N LEU A 40 15.89 -2.04 -8.76
CA LEU A 40 15.89 -1.94 -7.30
C LEU A 40 14.47 -1.90 -6.72
N LEU A 41 13.55 -1.21 -7.40
CA LEU A 41 12.15 -1.15 -7.01
C LEU A 41 11.46 -2.51 -7.18
N ASP A 42 11.68 -3.19 -8.30
CA ASP A 42 11.17 -4.55 -8.53
C ASP A 42 11.71 -5.53 -7.47
N ARG A 43 12.99 -5.40 -7.12
CA ARG A 43 13.58 -6.17 -6.02
C ARG A 43 12.89 -5.86 -4.69
N ALA A 44 12.69 -4.58 -4.36
CA ALA A 44 12.01 -4.19 -3.12
C ALA A 44 10.59 -4.75 -3.06
N HIS A 45 9.84 -4.71 -4.16
CA HIS A 45 8.51 -5.32 -4.24
C HIS A 45 8.55 -6.84 -4.03
N SER A 46 9.50 -7.54 -4.64
CA SER A 46 9.65 -8.98 -4.46
C SER A 46 9.99 -9.36 -3.02
N GLN A 47 10.87 -8.59 -2.37
CA GLN A 47 11.25 -8.77 -0.96
C GLN A 47 10.07 -8.50 -0.03
N ASN A 48 9.30 -7.43 -0.29
CA ASN A 48 8.08 -7.15 0.46
C ASN A 48 7.05 -8.28 0.34
N ALA A 49 6.82 -8.79 -0.88
CA ALA A 49 5.92 -9.92 -1.11
C ALA A 49 6.39 -11.21 -0.40
N ALA A 50 7.68 -11.36 -0.16
CA ALA A 50 8.27 -12.46 0.61
C ALA A 50 8.30 -12.22 2.13
N GLY A 51 7.84 -11.06 2.61
CA GLY A 51 7.90 -10.69 4.03
C GLY A 51 9.27 -10.18 4.49
N GLU A 52 10.21 -9.98 3.58
CA GLU A 52 11.57 -9.52 3.85
C GLU A 52 11.64 -7.98 3.94
N LEU A 53 10.83 -7.39 4.82
CA LEU A 53 10.60 -5.94 4.90
C LEU A 53 11.90 -5.13 5.07
N GLU A 54 12.84 -5.59 5.91
CA GLU A 54 14.12 -4.90 6.10
C GLU A 54 14.96 -4.87 4.81
N GLN A 55 14.97 -5.98 4.07
CA GLN A 55 15.69 -6.05 2.81
C GLN A 55 15.03 -5.19 1.73
N ALA A 56 13.69 -5.16 1.69
CA ALA A 56 12.93 -4.28 0.82
C ALA A 56 13.30 -2.80 1.08
N GLY A 57 13.35 -2.41 2.35
CA GLY A 57 13.79 -1.08 2.78
C GLY A 57 15.21 -0.75 2.29
N ALA A 58 16.16 -1.68 2.45
CA ALA A 58 17.53 -1.48 1.97
C ALA A 58 17.61 -1.32 0.43
N SER A 59 16.80 -2.05 -0.33
CA SER A 59 16.71 -1.89 -1.79
C SER A 59 16.17 -0.50 -2.19
N LEU A 60 15.16 0.00 -1.48
CA LEU A 60 14.60 1.35 -1.70
C LEU A 60 15.59 2.46 -1.32
N GLU A 61 16.31 2.31 -0.21
CA GLU A 61 17.36 3.26 0.19
C GLU A 61 18.47 3.33 -0.86
N ARG A 62 18.84 2.20 -1.47
CA ARG A 62 19.77 2.17 -2.59
C ARG A 62 19.23 2.91 -3.80
N ALA A 63 17.94 2.75 -4.13
CA ALA A 63 17.30 3.47 -5.23
C ALA A 63 17.29 4.98 -4.95
N LEU A 64 17.02 5.41 -3.72
CA LEU A 64 17.06 6.81 -3.29
C LEU A 64 18.46 7.43 -3.34
N ARG A 65 19.54 6.65 -3.26
CA ARG A 65 20.90 7.17 -3.52
C ARG A 65 21.12 7.53 -4.99
N ILE A 66 20.35 6.95 -5.91
CA ILE A 66 20.37 7.26 -7.34
C ILE A 66 19.41 8.41 -7.65
N GLU A 67 18.19 8.37 -7.09
CA GLU A 67 17.16 9.40 -7.29
C GLU A 67 16.66 9.96 -5.94
N PRO A 68 17.40 10.90 -5.32
CA PRO A 68 17.11 11.39 -3.98
C PRO A 68 15.83 12.24 -3.87
N TYR A 69 15.29 12.70 -4.99
CA TYR A 69 14.10 13.55 -5.07
C TYR A 69 12.88 12.81 -5.62
N ASN A 70 12.94 11.49 -5.78
CA ASN A 70 11.82 10.71 -6.29
C ASN A 70 10.78 10.48 -5.18
N ALA A 71 9.64 11.18 -5.29
CA ALA A 71 8.56 11.10 -4.31
C ALA A 71 8.02 9.67 -4.11
N LEU A 72 7.87 8.90 -5.20
CA LEU A 72 7.34 7.53 -5.11
C LEU A 72 8.27 6.62 -4.31
N LEU A 73 9.59 6.72 -4.50
CA LEU A 73 10.54 5.93 -3.70
C LEU A 73 10.50 6.27 -2.21
N TRP A 74 10.32 7.55 -1.86
CA TRP A 74 10.13 7.96 -0.47
C TRP A 74 8.82 7.42 0.13
N GLN A 75 7.74 7.41 -0.64
CA GLN A 75 6.44 6.85 -0.22
C GLN A 75 6.51 5.34 -0.02
N GLU A 76 7.12 4.59 -0.94
CA GLU A 76 7.30 3.15 -0.82
C GLU A 76 8.13 2.80 0.42
N LEU A 77 9.23 3.54 0.68
CA LEU A 77 10.01 3.33 1.90
C LEU A 77 9.21 3.67 3.15
N ALA A 78 8.38 4.70 3.13
CA ALA A 78 7.48 5.04 4.22
C ALA A 78 6.50 3.90 4.53
N ARG A 79 5.96 3.24 3.50
CA ARG A 79 5.06 2.08 3.67
C ARG A 79 5.78 0.89 4.30
N ILE A 80 6.98 0.56 3.84
CA ILE A 80 7.80 -0.50 4.45
C ILE A 80 8.08 -0.20 5.93
N ARG A 81 8.41 1.05 6.29
CA ARG A 81 8.63 1.44 7.70
C ARG A 81 7.36 1.40 8.51
N LEU A 82 6.20 1.70 7.92
CA LEU A 82 4.90 1.57 8.57
C LEU A 82 4.60 0.11 8.90
N ASP A 83 4.82 -0.81 7.95
CA ASP A 83 4.59 -2.25 8.10
C ASP A 83 5.51 -2.87 9.16
N LEU A 84 6.72 -2.33 9.33
CA LEU A 84 7.66 -2.68 10.40
C LEU A 84 7.29 -2.09 11.78
N GLY A 85 6.24 -1.26 11.88
CA GLY A 85 5.87 -0.56 13.11
C GLY A 85 6.80 0.62 13.46
N LEU A 86 7.66 1.05 12.54
CA LEU A 86 8.60 2.16 12.70
C LEU A 86 7.90 3.50 12.41
N TYR A 87 6.84 3.78 13.17
CA TYR A 87 5.87 4.84 12.88
C TYR A 87 6.49 6.23 12.70
N ARG A 88 7.43 6.65 13.55
CA ARG A 88 8.08 7.96 13.40
C ARG A 88 8.87 8.08 12.09
N GLN A 89 9.50 6.99 11.66
CA GLN A 89 10.22 6.97 10.39
C GLN A 89 9.23 7.04 9.23
N ALA A 90 8.17 6.24 9.27
CA ALA A 90 7.11 6.25 8.25
C ALA A 90 6.51 7.65 8.05
N GLU A 91 6.17 8.35 9.15
CA GLU A 91 5.67 9.72 9.08
C GLU A 91 6.66 10.67 8.40
N SER A 92 7.93 10.65 8.83
CA SER A 92 8.97 11.54 8.27
C SER A 92 9.20 11.29 6.78
N LEU A 93 9.23 10.03 6.36
CA LEU A 93 9.45 9.64 4.97
C LEU A 93 8.27 10.01 4.08
N ALA A 94 7.03 9.79 4.53
CA ALA A 94 5.83 10.20 3.79
C ALA A 94 5.71 11.73 3.71
N ALA A 95 6.07 12.47 4.76
CA ALA A 95 6.15 13.93 4.73
C ALA A 95 7.21 14.43 3.73
N LYS A 96 8.37 13.74 3.66
CA LYS A 96 9.41 14.03 2.66
C LYS A 96 8.93 13.75 1.24
N SER A 97 8.23 12.63 1.03
CA SER A 97 7.58 12.32 -0.25
C SER A 97 6.64 13.45 -0.69
N ASN A 98 5.80 13.95 0.23
CA ASN A 98 4.93 15.11 -0.03
C ASN A 98 5.69 16.36 -0.49
N GLY A 99 6.89 16.59 0.03
CA GLY A 99 7.77 17.69 -0.40
C GLY A 99 8.24 17.57 -1.85
N PHE A 100 8.30 16.36 -2.42
CA PHE A 100 8.68 16.12 -3.81
C PHE A 100 7.50 15.79 -4.73
N ALA A 101 6.31 15.52 -4.18
CA ALA A 101 5.10 15.13 -4.92
C ALA A 101 4.31 16.34 -5.48
N ALA A 102 4.97 17.48 -5.75
CA ALA A 102 4.30 18.68 -6.22
C ALA A 102 3.48 18.42 -7.50
N GLY A 103 2.19 18.75 -7.46
CA GLY A 103 1.25 18.52 -8.58
C GLY A 103 0.70 17.09 -8.67
N ASN A 104 1.22 16.14 -7.89
CA ASN A 104 0.69 14.78 -7.81
C ASN A 104 -0.21 14.62 -6.58
N ARG A 105 -1.44 15.14 -6.67
CA ARG A 105 -2.39 15.13 -5.56
C ARG A 105 -2.75 13.73 -5.09
N THR A 106 -2.83 12.75 -6.00
CA THR A 106 -3.07 11.36 -5.65
C THR A 106 -1.98 10.81 -4.73
N LEU A 107 -0.70 11.02 -5.08
CA LEU A 107 0.42 10.61 -4.24
C LEU A 107 0.43 11.38 -2.91
N GLN A 108 0.07 12.66 -2.93
CA GLN A 108 -0.03 13.47 -1.72
C GLN A 108 -1.09 12.92 -0.75
N GLY A 109 -2.27 12.57 -1.26
CA GLY A 109 -3.32 11.92 -0.49
C GLY A 109 -2.86 10.58 0.09
N GLU A 110 -2.19 9.74 -0.70
CA GLU A 110 -1.63 8.47 -0.22
C GLU A 110 -0.59 8.65 0.88
N ASN A 111 0.31 9.62 0.76
CA ASN A 111 1.27 9.97 1.81
C ASN A 111 0.58 10.44 3.09
N TRP A 112 -0.46 11.27 2.99
CA TRP A 112 -1.23 11.70 4.16
C TRP A 112 -1.94 10.53 4.85
N ARG A 113 -2.38 9.52 4.11
CA ARG A 113 -2.89 8.28 4.72
C ARG A 113 -1.79 7.53 5.48
N ILE A 114 -0.56 7.46 4.96
CA ILE A 114 0.58 6.86 5.68
C ILE A 114 0.88 7.65 6.96
N ILE A 115 0.90 8.98 6.90
CA ILE A 115 1.10 9.84 8.08
C ILE A 115 0.00 9.61 9.12
N GLY A 116 -1.26 9.52 8.71
CA GLY A 116 -2.38 9.23 9.60
C GLY A 116 -2.23 7.87 10.29
N GLN A 117 -1.87 6.83 9.54
CA GLN A 117 -1.64 5.49 10.09
C GLN A 117 -0.46 5.47 11.08
N ALA A 118 0.64 6.14 10.74
CA ALA A 118 1.79 6.27 11.61
C ALA A 118 1.44 6.99 12.93
N ARG A 119 0.70 8.10 12.87
CA ARG A 119 0.27 8.85 14.06
C ARG A 119 -0.69 8.05 14.94
N SER A 120 -1.61 7.30 14.33
CA SER A 120 -2.46 6.35 15.06
C SER A 120 -1.62 5.31 15.80
N GLY A 121 -0.60 4.74 15.14
CA GLY A 121 0.33 3.79 15.77
C GLY A 121 1.15 4.38 16.92
N LEU A 122 1.37 5.69 16.92
CA LEU A 122 2.02 6.44 18.00
C LEU A 122 1.06 6.87 19.12
N GLY A 123 -0.25 6.67 18.96
CA GLY A 123 -1.28 7.15 19.88
C GLY A 123 -1.67 8.62 19.72
N ASP A 124 -1.17 9.30 18.67
CA ASP A 124 -1.60 10.66 18.31
C ASP A 124 -2.87 10.61 17.45
N TYR A 125 -4.00 10.26 18.08
CA TYR A 125 -5.28 10.16 17.39
C TYR A 125 -5.77 11.49 16.80
N PRO A 126 -5.65 12.65 17.49
CA PRO A 126 -6.02 13.94 16.89
C PRO A 126 -5.19 14.26 15.65
N GLY A 127 -3.86 14.05 15.70
CA GLY A 127 -2.98 14.29 14.57
C GLY A 127 -3.20 13.29 13.44
N ALA A 128 -3.58 12.05 13.74
CA ALA A 128 -3.97 11.05 12.76
C ALA A 128 -5.25 11.46 12.02
N GLN A 129 -6.29 11.88 12.75
CA GLN A 129 -7.54 12.35 12.17
C GLN A 129 -7.32 13.54 11.24
N ALA A 130 -6.50 14.51 11.65
CA ALA A 130 -6.14 15.65 10.81
C ALA A 130 -5.43 15.22 9.52
N ALA A 131 -4.52 14.25 9.59
CA ALA A 131 -3.83 13.71 8.42
C ALA A 131 -4.79 12.96 7.48
N PHE A 132 -5.69 12.13 8.00
CA PHE A 132 -6.70 11.45 7.18
C PHE A 132 -7.65 12.45 6.50
N LEU A 133 -8.12 13.47 7.22
CA LEU A 133 -8.95 14.52 6.61
C LEU A 133 -8.22 15.23 5.47
N ARG A 134 -6.93 15.49 5.65
CA ARG A 134 -6.11 16.08 4.59
C ARG A 134 -5.96 15.14 3.39
N ALA A 135 -5.81 13.84 3.62
CA ALA A 135 -5.72 12.85 2.55
C ALA A 135 -6.93 12.85 1.61
N GLU A 136 -8.12 13.18 2.14
CA GLU A 136 -9.35 13.28 1.37
C GLU A 136 -9.53 14.64 0.67
N GLN A 137 -8.67 15.63 0.96
CA GLN A 137 -8.73 16.98 0.39
C GLN A 137 -7.74 17.22 -0.75
N GLU A 138 -6.74 16.36 -0.93
CA GLU A 138 -5.80 16.43 -2.05
C GLU A 138 -6.51 16.07 -3.36
#